data_AF-A0A397FXZ6-F1
#
_entry.id   AF-A0A397FXZ6-F1
#
_cell.length_a   1.000
_cell.length_b   1.000
_cell.length_c   1.000
_cell.angle_alpha   90.00
_cell.angle_beta   90.00
_cell.angle_gamma   90.00
#
_symmetry.space_group_name_H-M   'P 1'
#
loop_
_entity.id
_entity.type
_entity.pdbx_description
1 polymer ?
#
loop_
_entity_poly.entity_id
_entity_poly.type
_entity_poly.pdbx_seq_one_letter_code
_entity_poly.pdbx_strand_id
1 'polypeptide(L)'
;MTYFRRVRDIQPNEYHIKTIIKSSVSAQIFDVIFKKFCNDIIEKHPSLIFDISDFTSLPESALLSLLKRNDLQMEEVKILDGVIKWGNYLKSYSPY
;
A
#
# COMPACT_ATOMS: atom_id res chain seq x y z
N MET A 1 18.92 10.47 20.90
CA MET A 1 18.33 11.82 20.92
C MET A 1 19.27 12.84 20.23
N THR A 2 19.69 12.61 18.98
CA THR A 2 20.82 13.37 18.40
C THR A 2 20.66 13.76 16.92
N TYR A 3 19.61 13.27 16.24
CA TYR A 3 19.31 13.65 14.86
C TYR A 3 18.45 14.93 14.78
N PHE A 4 17.45 15.08 15.65
CA PHE A 4 16.49 16.20 15.61
C PHE A 4 17.09 17.57 15.93
N ARG A 5 18.17 17.63 16.73
CA ARG A 5 18.77 18.92 17.09
C ARG A 5 19.51 19.54 15.89
N ARG A 6 20.09 18.71 15.02
CA ARG A 6 20.89 19.14 13.85
C ARG A 6 20.07 19.73 12.71
N VAL A 7 18.76 19.48 12.67
CA VAL A 7 17.84 20.03 11.66
C VAL A 7 17.43 21.47 11.99
N ARG A 8 17.43 21.85 13.28
CA ARG A 8 17.01 23.19 13.72
C ARG A 8 18.07 24.28 13.56
N ASP A 9 19.34 23.90 13.40
CA ASP A 9 20.47 24.85 13.30
C ASP A 9 20.88 25.18 11.84
N ILE A 10 20.11 24.73 10.85
CA ILE A 10 20.41 24.96 9.42
C ILE A 10 19.72 26.24 8.95
N GLN A 11 20.50 27.24 8.55
CA GLN A 11 20.04 28.54 8.07
C GLN A 11 19.46 28.51 6.63
N PRO A 12 18.20 28.96 6.43
CA PRO A 12 17.67 29.77 5.34
C PRO A 12 18.25 29.95 3.93
N ASN A 13 19.12 29.16 3.30
CA ASN A 13 19.56 29.55 1.95
C ASN A 13 18.41 29.50 0.91
N GLU A 14 18.41 30.49 0.00
CA GLU A 14 17.31 30.85 -0.91
C GLU A 14 16.85 29.70 -1.84
N TYR A 15 17.68 28.67 -2.02
CA TYR A 15 17.42 27.58 -2.97
C TYR A 15 17.49 26.16 -2.37
N HIS A 16 17.97 25.98 -1.14
CA HIS A 16 18.21 24.63 -0.58
C HIS A 16 17.35 24.25 0.63
N ILE A 17 16.73 25.22 1.34
CA ILE A 17 15.78 24.92 2.43
C ILE A 17 14.39 24.57 1.90
N LYS A 18 14.01 25.12 0.75
CA LYS A 18 12.77 24.74 0.06
C LYS A 18 12.75 23.26 -0.30
N THR A 19 13.88 22.67 -0.69
CA THR A 19 13.93 21.30 -1.24
C THR A 19 13.72 20.22 -0.18
N ILE A 20 14.25 20.37 1.03
CA ILE A 20 14.16 19.35 2.10
C ILE A 20 12.77 19.32 2.73
N ILE A 21 12.13 20.49 2.90
CA ILE A 21 10.74 20.58 3.38
C ILE A 21 9.78 20.15 2.26
N LYS A 22 10.04 20.53 1.00
CA LYS A 22 9.23 20.14 -0.16
C LYS A 22 9.30 18.63 -0.43
N SER A 23 10.44 17.97 -0.29
CA SER A 23 10.54 16.53 -0.53
C SER A 23 9.80 15.70 0.52
N SER A 24 9.90 16.06 1.80
CA SER A 24 9.17 15.37 2.88
C SER A 24 7.66 15.59 2.80
N VAL A 25 7.22 16.83 2.54
CA VAL A 25 5.80 17.15 2.36
C VAL A 25 5.26 16.54 1.07
N SER A 26 6.04 16.54 -0.02
CA SER A 26 5.67 15.89 -1.28
C SER A 26 5.51 14.39 -1.12
N ALA A 27 6.36 13.72 -0.34
CA ALA A 27 6.23 12.29 -0.10
C ALA A 27 4.93 11.96 0.67
N GLN A 28 4.62 12.72 1.72
CA GLN A 28 3.38 12.53 2.48
C GLN A 28 2.13 12.79 1.61
N ILE A 29 2.14 13.85 0.80
CA ILE A 29 1.05 14.15 -0.13
C ILE A 29 0.92 13.06 -1.19
N PHE A 30 2.04 12.59 -1.74
CA PHE A 30 2.05 11.50 -2.71
C PHE A 30 1.46 10.22 -2.11
N ASP A 31 1.86 9.84 -0.90
CA ASP A 31 1.33 8.66 -0.22
C ASP A 31 -0.18 8.74 0.00
N VAL A 32 -0.69 9.91 0.39
CA VAL A 32 -2.13 10.14 0.59
C VAL A 32 -2.89 10.04 -0.73
N ILE A 33 -2.41 10.69 -1.79
CA ILE A 33 -3.04 10.66 -3.12
C ILE A 33 -2.98 9.24 -3.69
N PHE A 34 -1.84 8.57 -3.57
CA PHE A 34 -1.64 7.21 -4.08
C PHE A 34 -2.56 6.23 -3.36
N LYS A 35 -2.64 6.26 -2.03
CA LYS A 35 -3.58 5.41 -1.27
C LYS A 35 -5.03 5.65 -1.68
N LYS A 36 -5.43 6.91 -1.86
CA LYS A 36 -6.79 7.24 -2.32
C LYS A 36 -7.05 6.68 -3.72
N PHE A 37 -6.13 6.91 -4.66
CA PHE A 37 -6.22 6.40 -6.02
C PHE A 37 -6.32 4.87 -6.06
N CYS A 38 -5.47 4.17 -5.30
CA CYS A 38 -5.55 2.72 -5.17
C CYS A 38 -6.91 2.29 -4.61
N ASN A 39 -7.38 2.91 -3.52
CA ASN A 39 -8.66 2.56 -2.92
C ASN A 39 -9.85 2.74 -3.89
N ASP A 40 -9.83 3.81 -4.69
CA ASP A 40 -10.86 4.10 -5.70
C ASP A 40 -10.87 3.05 -6.83
N ILE A 41 -9.68 2.58 -7.27
CA ILE A 41 -9.58 1.50 -8.28
C ILE A 41 -10.13 0.20 -7.70
N ILE A 42 -9.76 -0.13 -6.47
CA ILE A 42 -10.15 -1.38 -5.81
C ILE A 42 -11.66 -1.43 -5.58
N GLU A 43 -12.27 -0.30 -5.23
CA GLU A 43 -13.71 -0.18 -5.06
C GLU A 43 -14.46 -0.41 -6.38
N LYS A 44 -14.01 0.23 -7.47
CA LYS A 44 -14.67 0.17 -8.79
C LYS A 44 -14.39 -1.12 -9.55
N HIS A 45 -13.20 -1.67 -9.38
CA HIS A 45 -12.69 -2.81 -10.13
C HIS A 45 -11.96 -3.80 -9.22
N PRO A 46 -12.66 -4.39 -8.23
CA PRO A 46 -12.06 -5.32 -7.27
C PRO A 46 -11.44 -6.54 -7.94
N SER A 47 -11.98 -7.00 -9.08
CA SER A 47 -11.45 -8.14 -9.83
C SER A 47 -10.02 -7.95 -10.28
N LEU A 48 -9.57 -6.72 -10.55
CA LEU A 48 -8.22 -6.44 -10.99
C LEU A 48 -7.17 -6.93 -9.99
N ILE A 49 -7.43 -6.86 -8.67
CA ILE A 49 -6.48 -7.38 -7.69
C ILE A 49 -6.40 -8.91 -7.78
N PHE A 50 -7.54 -9.57 -7.84
CA PHE A 50 -7.62 -11.04 -7.78
C PHE A 50 -7.18 -11.70 -9.09
N ASP A 51 -7.20 -10.97 -10.21
CA ASP A 51 -6.77 -11.44 -11.52
C ASP A 51 -5.26 -11.22 -11.78
N ILE A 52 -4.54 -10.49 -10.90
CA ILE A 52 -3.09 -10.29 -11.04
C ILE A 52 -2.34 -11.61 -10.78
N SER A 53 -1.40 -11.95 -11.67
CA SER A 53 -0.57 -13.17 -11.57
C SER A 53 0.16 -13.29 -10.23
N ASP A 54 0.59 -12.15 -9.69
CA ASP A 54 1.41 -12.04 -8.50
C ASP A 54 0.59 -11.67 -7.26
N PHE A 55 -0.73 -11.86 -7.29
CA PHE A 55 -1.63 -11.63 -6.16
C PHE A 55 -1.14 -12.34 -4.88
N THR A 56 -0.51 -13.51 -5.04
CA THR A 56 0.04 -14.30 -3.95
C THR A 56 1.25 -13.65 -3.26
N SER A 57 1.86 -12.63 -3.87
CA SER A 57 2.92 -11.81 -3.29
C SER A 57 2.39 -10.69 -2.40
N LEU A 58 1.07 -10.52 -2.33
CA LEU A 58 0.46 -9.51 -1.47
C LEU A 58 0.76 -9.83 0.01
N PRO A 59 1.24 -8.85 0.80
CA PRO A 59 1.42 -9.02 2.23
C PRO A 59 0.13 -9.45 2.92
N GLU A 60 0.22 -10.32 3.92
CA GLU A 60 -0.94 -10.79 4.69
C GLU A 60 -1.76 -9.62 5.26
N SER A 61 -1.10 -8.55 5.73
CA SER A 61 -1.75 -7.35 6.25
C SER A 61 -2.59 -6.61 5.20
N ALA A 62 -2.15 -6.60 3.93
CA ALA A 62 -2.88 -6.00 2.83
C ALA A 62 -4.05 -6.90 2.41
N LEU A 63 -3.86 -8.23 2.39
CA LEU A 63 -4.96 -9.18 2.17
C LEU A 63 -6.04 -9.04 3.24
N LEU A 64 -5.67 -8.99 4.52
CA LEU A 64 -6.61 -8.78 5.62
C LEU A 64 -7.33 -7.44 5.52
N SER A 65 -6.66 -6.39 5.02
CA SER A 65 -7.29 -5.09 4.80
C SER A 65 -8.31 -5.12 3.67
N LEU A 66 -8.04 -5.88 2.60
CA LEU A 66 -9.00 -6.11 1.50
C LEU A 66 -10.19 -6.95 1.97
N LEU A 67 -9.98 -7.98 2.78
CA LEU A 67 -11.06 -8.84 3.28
C LEU A 67 -11.97 -8.13 4.30
N LYS A 68 -11.49 -7.08 4.97
CA LYS A 68 -12.29 -6.25 5.88
C LYS A 68 -13.20 -5.26 5.16
N ARG A 69 -13.06 -5.12 3.84
CA ARG A 69 -13.83 -4.18 3.03
C ARG A 69 -15.17 -4.79 2.63
N ASN A 70 -16.24 -4.13 3.03
CA ASN A 70 -17.62 -4.51 2.66
C ASN A 70 -18.12 -3.75 1.41
N ASP A 71 -17.31 -2.83 0.88
CA ASP A 71 -17.62 -1.95 -0.26
C ASP A 71 -17.14 -2.53 -1.61
N LEU A 72 -16.53 -3.72 -1.60
CA LEU A 72 -16.06 -4.36 -2.83
C LEU A 72 -17.26 -4.85 -3.65
N GLN A 73 -17.43 -4.31 -4.86
CA GLN A 73 -18.46 -4.72 -5.81
C GLN A 73 -18.09 -6.06 -6.50
N MET A 74 -17.97 -7.13 -5.72
CA MET A 74 -17.60 -8.47 -6.18
C MET A 74 -18.34 -9.56 -5.42
N GLU A 75 -18.54 -10.71 -6.06
CA GLU A 75 -19.11 -11.88 -5.40
C GLU A 75 -18.12 -12.49 -4.39
N GLU A 76 -18.60 -12.81 -3.20
CA GLU A 76 -17.82 -13.43 -2.12
C GLU A 76 -17.11 -14.71 -2.55
N VAL A 77 -17.74 -15.52 -3.41
CA VAL A 77 -17.13 -16.75 -3.95
C VAL A 77 -15.81 -16.49 -4.69
N LYS A 78 -15.69 -15.36 -5.39
CA LYS A 78 -14.47 -14.99 -6.12
C LYS A 78 -13.38 -14.51 -5.16
N ILE A 79 -13.78 -13.82 -4.09
CA ILE A 79 -12.87 -13.41 -3.02
C ILE A 79 -12.30 -14.66 -2.33
N LEU A 80 -13.15 -15.63 -2.00
CA LEU A 80 -12.75 -16.89 -1.37
C LEU A 80 -11.81 -17.72 -2.26
N ASP A 81 -12.06 -17.78 -3.57
CA ASP A 81 -11.16 -18.44 -4.53
C ASP A 81 -9.75 -17.80 -4.52
N GLY A 82 -9.68 -16.47 -4.45
CA GLY A 82 -8.41 -15.74 -4.28
C GLY A 82 -7.68 -16.11 -2.98
N VAL A 83 -8.39 -16.17 -1.86
CA VAL A 83 -7.81 -16.56 -0.55
C VAL A 83 -7.25 -17.98 -0.58
N ILE A 84 -7.96 -18.92 -1.22
CA ILE A 84 -7.50 -20.31 -1.38
C ILE A 84 -6.23 -20.38 -2.23
N LYS A 85 -6.18 -19.65 -3.36
CA LYS A 85 -4.98 -19.53 -4.20
C LYS A 85 -3.79 -18.99 -3.42
N TRP A 86 -4.00 -17.96 -2.61
CA TRP A 86 -2.96 -17.38 -1.73
C TRP A 86 -2.46 -18.38 -0.69
N GLY A 87 -3.37 -19.11 -0.02
CA GLY A 87 -3.01 -20.15 0.94
C GLY A 87 -2.22 -21.31 0.32
N ASN A 88 -2.57 -21.73 -0.90
CA ASN A 88 -1.84 -22.77 -1.62
C ASN A 88 -0.43 -22.31 -2.03
N TYR A 89 -0.27 -21.05 -2.43
CA TYR A 89 1.03 -20.46 -2.74
C TYR A 89 1.96 -20.48 -1.52
N LEU A 90 1.49 -20.06 -0.34
CA LEU A 90 2.31 -20.10 0.87
C LEU A 90 2.73 -21.52 1.25
N LYS A 91 1.83 -22.51 1.13
CA LYS A 91 2.17 -23.92 1.37
C LYS A 91 3.21 -24.46 0.40
N SER A 92 3.18 -24.02 -0.87
CA SER A 92 4.19 -24.43 -1.85
C SER A 92 5.59 -23.87 -1.56
N TYR A 93 5.69 -22.72 -0.88
CA TYR A 93 6.96 -22.11 -0.48
C TYR A 93 7.39 -22.41 0.96
N SER A 94 6.52 -22.98 1.80
CA SER A 94 6.85 -23.49 3.13
C SER A 94 6.64 -25.00 3.17
N PRO A 95 7.66 -25.81 2.80
CA PRO A 95 7.56 -27.27 2.70
C PRO A 95 7.59 -27.98 4.07
N TYR A 96 7.18 -27.31 5.14
CA TYR A 96 7.25 -27.79 6.53
C TYR A 96 5.86 -27.85 7.16
#